data_AF-A0A2D5PN76-F1
#
_entry.id   AF-A0A2D5PN76-F1
#
_cell.length_a   1.000
_cell.length_b   1.000
_cell.length_c   1.000
_cell.angle_alpha   90.00
_cell.angle_beta   90.00
_cell.angle_gamma   90.00
#
_symmetry.space_group_name_H-M   'P 1'
#
loop_
_entity.id
_entity.type
_entity.pdbx_description
1 polymer ?
#
loop_
_entity_poly.entity_id
_entity_poly.type
_entity_poly.pdbx_seq_one_letter_code
_entity_poly.pdbx_strand_id
1 'polypeptide(L)'
;MKSIKLSTDKEVKVKEMSVDDIDFCNDVPEMKYDGDNLVAIKNLSKARTAWIRKGIEGADDKFIKSLTDDEKNELSVAIQDYQRLGE
;
A
#
# COMPACT_ATOMS: atom_id res chain seq x y z
N MET A 1 -6.22 -8.21 12.73
CA MET A 1 -6.24 -8.75 11.35
C MET A 1 -7.66 -8.75 10.81
N LYS A 2 -7.86 -8.46 9.53
CA LYS A 2 -9.16 -8.40 8.86
C LYS A 2 -9.07 -9.07 7.48
N SER A 3 -9.98 -10.00 7.19
CA SER A 3 -10.13 -10.54 5.84
C SER A 3 -10.88 -9.56 4.95
N ILE A 4 -10.37 -9.33 3.74
CA ILE A 4 -11.05 -8.56 2.70
C ILE A 4 -11.10 -9.39 1.41
N LYS A 5 -12.19 -9.23 0.68
CA LYS A 5 -12.37 -9.82 -0.64
C LYS A 5 -12.17 -8.72 -1.68
N LEU A 6 -11.26 -8.94 -2.63
CA LEU A 6 -10.99 -8.01 -3.71
C LEU A 6 -12.10 -8.04 -4.75
N SER A 7 -12.16 -7.01 -5.60
CA SER A 7 -13.02 -6.95 -6.78
C SER A 7 -12.88 -8.15 -7.73
N THR A 8 -11.74 -8.83 -7.70
CA THR A 8 -11.42 -10.06 -8.47
C THR A 8 -11.76 -11.35 -7.72
N ASP A 9 -12.53 -11.26 -6.64
CA ASP A 9 -12.90 -12.34 -5.73
C ASP A 9 -11.75 -13.00 -4.95
N LYS A 10 -10.50 -12.51 -5.09
CA LYS A 10 -9.37 -12.97 -4.27
C LYS A 10 -9.57 -12.53 -2.81
N GLU A 11 -9.46 -13.47 -1.89
CA GLU A 11 -9.46 -13.18 -0.45
C GLU A 11 -8.04 -12.97 0.06
N VAL A 12 -7.84 -11.91 0.83
CA VAL A 12 -6.56 -11.60 1.49
C VAL A 12 -6.78 -11.20 2.93
N LYS A 13 -5.74 -11.33 3.76
CA LYS A 13 -5.75 -10.91 5.16
C LYS A 13 -4.88 -9.67 5.36
N VAL A 14 -5.53 -8.59 5.77
CA VAL A 14 -4.87 -7.36 6.21
C VAL A 14 -4.45 -7.52 7.67
N LYS A 15 -3.20 -7.17 7.97
CA LYS A 15 -2.65 -7.17 9.34
C LYS A 15 -2.38 -5.75 9.82
N GLU A 16 -2.36 -5.59 11.13
CA GLU A 16 -1.96 -4.34 11.78
C GLU A 16 -0.48 -4.10 11.53
N MET A 17 -0.12 -2.84 11.26
CA MET A 17 1.24 -2.40 11.02
C MET A 17 1.76 -1.63 12.24
N SER A 18 3.08 -1.66 12.47
CA SER A 18 3.68 -0.75 13.46
C SER A 18 3.64 0.69 12.95
N VAL A 19 3.78 1.65 13.87
CA VAL A 19 3.92 3.08 13.53
C VAL A 19 5.12 3.28 12.58
N ASP A 20 6.27 2.66 12.87
CA ASP A 20 7.46 2.72 11.99
C ASP A 20 7.19 2.21 10.57
N ASP A 21 6.37 1.16 10.43
CA ASP A 21 5.99 0.59 9.14
C ASP A 21 5.05 1.52 8.36
N ILE A 22 4.15 2.20 9.06
CA ILE A 22 3.23 3.20 8.50
C ILE A 22 4.01 4.43 8.04
N ASP A 23 4.88 4.96 8.89
CA ASP A 23 5.74 6.12 8.59
C ASP A 23 6.63 5.82 7.40
N PHE A 24 7.29 4.66 7.39
CA PHE A 24 8.08 4.22 6.23
C PHE A 24 7.26 4.26 4.94
N CYS A 25 6.02 3.77 4.95
CA CYS A 25 5.17 3.75 3.76
C CYS A 25 4.75 5.16 3.32
N ASN A 26 4.45 6.04 4.27
CA ASN A 26 4.09 7.44 4.03
C ASN A 26 5.25 8.28 3.49
N ASP A 27 6.49 7.92 3.85
CA ASP A 27 7.71 8.62 3.42
C ASP A 27 8.23 8.16 2.03
N VAL A 28 7.70 7.07 1.47
CA VAL A 28 8.16 6.57 0.15
C VAL A 28 7.89 7.55 -1.00
N PRO A 29 6.71 8.18 -1.12
CA PRO A 29 6.44 9.16 -2.17
C PRO A 29 7.39 10.36 -2.07
N GLU A 30 7.96 10.75 -3.21
CA GLU A 30 8.84 11.92 -3.29
C GLU A 30 8.16 12.99 -4.14
N MET A 31 7.96 14.18 -3.55
CA MET A 31 7.46 15.35 -4.26
C MET A 31 8.62 16.07 -4.96
N LYS A 32 8.53 16.20 -6.29
CA LYS A 32 9.51 16.94 -7.09
C LYS A 32 8.94 18.31 -7.44
N TYR A 33 9.65 19.35 -7.02
CA TYR A 33 9.33 20.74 -7.32
C TYR A 33 10.27 21.32 -8.40
N ASP A 34 9.75 22.28 -9.15
CA ASP A 34 10.50 23.19 -10.01
C ASP A 34 10.16 24.62 -9.60
N GLY A 35 11.06 25.24 -8.82
CA GLY A 35 10.73 26.41 -8.02
C GLY A 35 9.63 26.10 -7.01
N ASP A 36 8.56 26.88 -7.02
CA ASP A 36 7.38 26.69 -6.16
C ASP A 36 6.32 25.74 -6.77
N ASN A 37 6.54 25.24 -7.99
CA ASN A 37 5.57 24.39 -8.68
C ASN A 37 5.85 22.91 -8.45
N LEU A 38 4.86 22.16 -7.97
CA LEU A 38 4.93 20.70 -7.93
C LEU A 38 4.83 20.15 -9.36
N VAL A 39 5.88 19.50 -9.85
CA VAL A 39 5.96 19.00 -11.23
C VAL A 39 5.80 17.49 -11.34
N ALA A 40 6.09 16.74 -10.29
CA ALA A 40 5.89 15.29 -10.28
C ALA A 40 5.81 14.73 -8.86
N ILE A 41 5.11 13.61 -8.71
CA ILE A 41 5.21 12.74 -7.53
C ILE A 41 5.83 11.43 -7.99
N LYS A 42 7.00 11.09 -7.44
CA LYS A 42 7.73 9.86 -7.76
C LYS A 42 7.42 8.77 -6.73
N ASN A 43 7.88 7.56 -7.04
CA ASN A 43 7.85 6.40 -6.15
C ASN A 43 6.45 5.88 -5.78
N LEU A 44 5.37 6.31 -6.45
CA LEU A 44 4.00 5.84 -6.14
C LEU A 44 3.84 4.32 -6.26
N SER A 45 4.44 3.69 -7.28
CA SER A 45 4.43 2.23 -7.41
C SER A 45 5.22 1.53 -6.30
N LYS A 46 6.32 2.15 -5.84
CA LYS A 46 7.10 1.65 -4.71
C LYS A 46 6.32 1.76 -3.40
N ALA A 47 5.65 2.89 -3.18
CA ALA A 47 4.80 3.13 -2.00
C ALA A 47 3.68 2.08 -1.91
N ARG A 48 2.97 1.86 -3.02
CA ARG A 48 1.92 0.82 -3.12
C ARG A 48 2.47 -0.58 -2.83
N THR A 49 3.65 -0.91 -3.35
CA THR A 49 4.30 -2.20 -3.05
C THR A 49 4.70 -2.32 -1.57
N ALA A 50 5.17 -1.23 -0.95
CA ALA A 50 5.53 -1.19 0.46
C ALA A 50 4.31 -1.44 1.35
N TRP A 51 3.20 -0.73 1.07
CA TRP A 51 1.91 -0.94 1.75
C TRP A 51 1.46 -2.40 1.67
N ILE A 52 1.52 -3.02 0.49
CA ILE A 52 1.12 -4.43 0.32
C ILE A 52 2.05 -5.38 1.09
N ARG A 53 3.37 -5.23 0.98
CA ARG A 53 4.33 -6.10 1.68
C ARG A 53 4.18 -6.05 3.20
N LYS A 54 3.91 -4.87 3.74
CA LYS A 54 3.82 -4.64 5.18
C LYS A 54 2.41 -4.89 5.72
N GLY A 55 1.37 -4.59 4.96
CA GLY A 55 -0.02 -4.66 5.39
C GLY A 55 -0.73 -5.99 5.11
N ILE A 56 -0.21 -6.84 4.21
CA ILE A 56 -0.81 -8.13 3.90
C ILE A 56 0.00 -9.28 4.52
N GLU A 57 -0.72 -10.24 5.09
CA GLU A 57 -0.12 -11.47 5.60
C GLU A 57 0.42 -12.32 4.43
N GLY A 58 1.70 -12.70 4.49
CA GLY A 58 2.32 -13.57 3.48
C GLY A 58 2.55 -12.93 2.10
N ALA A 59 2.60 -11.60 2.00
CA ALA A 59 2.84 -10.90 0.74
C ALA A 59 4.30 -11.02 0.24
N ASP A 60 4.61 -12.16 -0.36
CA ASP A 60 5.87 -12.43 -1.04
C ASP A 60 5.90 -11.87 -2.49
N ASP A 61 7.04 -12.02 -3.15
CA ASP A 61 7.22 -11.57 -4.54
C ASP A 61 6.27 -12.26 -5.53
N LYS A 62 5.92 -13.53 -5.27
CA LYS A 62 5.03 -14.30 -6.14
C LYS A 62 3.61 -13.76 -6.04
N PHE A 63 3.14 -13.49 -4.82
CA PHE A 63 1.86 -12.87 -4.55
C PHE A 63 1.78 -11.51 -5.25
N ILE A 64 2.75 -10.62 -5.03
CA ILE A 64 2.73 -9.26 -5.59
C ILE A 64 2.75 -9.27 -7.13
N LYS A 65 3.49 -10.19 -7.75
CA LYS A 65 3.52 -10.38 -9.21
C LYS A 65 2.23 -10.97 -9.77
N SER A 66 1.45 -11.67 -8.94
CA SER A 66 0.14 -12.21 -9.34
C SER A 66 -0.98 -11.17 -9.33
N LEU A 67 -0.72 -9.97 -8.78
CA LEU A 67 -1.69 -8.89 -8.70
C LEU A 67 -1.70 -8.04 -9.96
N THR A 68 -2.90 -7.71 -10.44
CA THR A 68 -3.11 -6.63 -11.41
C THR A 68 -2.83 -5.27 -10.77
N ASP A 69 -2.67 -4.22 -11.59
CA ASP A 69 -2.43 -2.88 -11.04
C ASP A 69 -3.65 -2.31 -10.31
N ASP A 70 -4.85 -2.70 -10.71
CA ASP A 70 -6.10 -2.37 -10.02
C ASP A 70 -6.19 -3.07 -8.67
N GLU A 71 -5.86 -4.36 -8.60
CA GLU A 71 -5.80 -5.10 -7.33
C GLU A 71 -4.76 -4.48 -6.38
N LYS A 72 -3.59 -4.07 -6.89
CA LYS A 72 -2.59 -3.38 -6.06
C LYS A 72 -3.12 -2.03 -5.53
N ASN A 73 -3.86 -1.29 -6.35
CA ASN A 73 -4.49 -0.03 -5.92
C ASN A 73 -5.51 -0.29 -4.82
N GLU A 74 -6.47 -1.18 -5.08
CA GLU A 74 -7.52 -1.57 -4.13
C GLU A 74 -6.93 -2.02 -2.80
N LEU A 75 -5.94 -2.92 -2.83
CA LEU A 75 -5.23 -3.39 -1.65
C LEU A 75 -4.56 -2.25 -0.88
N SER A 76 -3.82 -1.39 -1.58
CA SER A 76 -3.09 -0.30 -0.91
C SER A 76 -4.01 0.68 -0.19
N VAL A 77 -5.20 0.95 -0.74
CA VAL A 77 -6.21 1.80 -0.10
C VAL A 77 -6.83 1.08 1.10
N ALA A 78 -7.25 -0.18 0.91
CA ALA A 78 -7.87 -0.95 1.98
C ALA A 78 -6.94 -1.15 3.19
N ILE A 79 -5.63 -1.29 2.96
CA ILE A 79 -4.62 -1.38 4.02
C ILE A 79 -4.52 -0.04 4.77
N GLN A 80 -4.40 1.08 4.06
CA GLN A 80 -4.33 2.42 4.66
C GLN A 80 -5.56 2.71 5.52
N ASP A 81 -6.76 2.42 4.99
CA ASP A 81 -8.01 2.60 5.73
C ASP A 81 -8.07 1.70 6.96
N TYR A 82 -7.57 0.46 6.87
CA TYR A 82 -7.49 -0.42 8.03
C TYR A 82 -6.56 0.10 9.13
N GLN A 83 -5.43 0.71 8.78
CA GLN A 83 -4.52 1.29 9.80
C GLN A 83 -5.10 2.56 10.44
N ARG A 84 -5.84 3.38 9.69
CA ARG A 84 -6.49 4.60 10.21
C ARG A 84 -7.62 4.32 11.21
N LEU A 85 -8.21 3.13 11.20
CA LEU A 85 -9.26 2.74 12.14
C LEU A 85 -8.74 2.46 13.57
N GLY A 86 -7.41 2.45 13.75
CA GLY A 86 -6.74 2.33 15.06
C GLY A 86 -6.23 3.65 15.65
N GLU A 87 -6.33 4.76 14.92
CA GLU A 87 -6.14 6.13 15.42
C GLU A 87 -7.44 6.68 16.03
#